data_AF-A0A971CZ91-F1
#
_entry.id   AF-A0A971CZ91-F1
#
_cell.length_a   1.000
_cell.length_b   1.000
_cell.length_c   1.000
_cell.angle_alpha   90.00
_cell.angle_beta   90.00
_cell.angle_gamma   90.00
#
_symmetry.space_group_name_H-M   'P 1'
#
loop_
_entity.id
_entity.type
_entity.pdbx_description
1 polymer ?
#
loop_
_entity_poly.entity_id
_entity_poly.type
_entity_poly.pdbx_seq_one_letter_code
_entity_poly.pdbx_strand_id
1 'polypeptide(L)'
;MAKIDVTNLTEVAYTDGTTNVIAVTMFDRVAAEKYVITHGGKVGNDSPILQNSYATYYALRRDKQITGIAFNDWMATVVILGTPEEDEAEAEEDEDGDSLGKSSDSSNGQTAVSAEPPAYSVPALA
;
A
#
# COMPACT_ATOMS: atom_id res chain seq x y z
N MET A 1 -1.16 -20.74 -11.55
CA MET A 1 -2.04 -19.72 -10.96
C MET A 1 -1.17 -18.84 -10.09
N ALA A 2 -0.99 -17.56 -10.44
CA ALA A 2 -0.22 -16.65 -9.59
C ALA A 2 -1.07 -16.35 -8.35
N LYS A 3 -0.51 -16.59 -7.15
CA LYS A 3 -1.09 -16.15 -5.88
C LYS A 3 -1.07 -14.62 -5.93
N ILE A 4 -2.25 -13.99 -5.98
CA ILE A 4 -2.34 -12.56 -5.79
C ILE A 4 -2.04 -12.34 -4.31
N ASP A 5 -0.92 -11.67 -4.05
CA ASP A 5 -0.50 -11.33 -2.70
C ASP A 5 -1.53 -10.34 -2.13
N VAL A 6 -2.30 -10.77 -1.11
CA VAL A 6 -3.42 -10.03 -0.50
C VAL A 6 -2.94 -8.71 0.15
N THR A 7 -1.62 -8.57 0.32
CA THR A 7 -0.94 -7.44 0.95
C THR A 7 -1.07 -6.08 0.23
N ASN A 8 -1.69 -6.03 -0.95
CA ASN A 8 -1.83 -4.79 -1.73
C ASN A 8 -3.27 -4.51 -2.21
N LEU A 9 -4.26 -5.01 -1.49
CA LEU A 9 -5.65 -4.64 -1.73
C LEU A 9 -6.01 -3.36 -0.97
N THR A 10 -6.81 -2.51 -1.61
CA THR A 10 -7.38 -1.31 -1.02
C THR A 10 -8.87 -1.30 -1.29
N GLU A 11 -9.65 -1.18 -0.23
CA GLU A 11 -11.08 -0.96 -0.27
C GLU A 11 -11.37 0.54 -0.41
N VAL A 12 -12.33 0.85 -1.28
CA VAL A 12 -12.87 2.19 -1.50
C VAL A 12 -14.38 2.13 -1.37
N ALA A 13 -14.93 2.87 -0.43
CA ALA A 13 -16.38 3.08 -0.33
C ALA A 13 -16.74 4.48 -0.80
N TYR A 14 -17.84 4.59 -1.55
CA TYR A 14 -18.30 5.84 -2.16
C TYR A 14 -19.55 6.40 -1.48
N THR A 15 -19.85 7.68 -1.74
CA THR A 15 -21.03 8.39 -1.21
C THR A 15 -22.36 7.85 -1.73
N ASP A 16 -22.36 7.10 -2.83
CA ASP A 16 -23.53 6.42 -3.38
C ASP A 16 -23.78 5.03 -2.75
N GLY A 17 -22.92 4.61 -1.82
CA GLY A 17 -22.98 3.32 -1.14
C GLY A 17 -22.28 2.17 -1.88
N THR A 18 -21.67 2.43 -3.04
CA THR A 18 -20.87 1.42 -3.76
C THR A 18 -19.53 1.20 -3.06
N THR A 19 -19.04 -0.03 -3.08
CA THR A 19 -17.71 -0.41 -2.56
C THR A 19 -16.93 -1.18 -3.61
N ASN A 20 -15.64 -0.84 -3.77
CA ASN A 20 -14.70 -1.56 -4.64
C ASN A 20 -13.46 -2.01 -3.86
N VAL A 21 -12.99 -3.23 -4.13
CA VAL A 21 -11.67 -3.71 -3.68
C VAL A 21 -10.73 -3.72 -4.88
N ILE A 22 -9.61 -3.00 -4.76
CA ILE A 22 -8.70 -2.70 -5.87
C ILE A 22 -7.30 -3.15 -5.51
N ALA A 23 -6.61 -3.79 -6.46
CA ALA A 23 -5.20 -4.13 -6.33
C ALA A 23 -4.33 -2.93 -6.70
N VAL A 24 -3.64 -2.36 -5.71
CA VAL A 24 -2.73 -1.23 -5.88
C VAL A 24 -1.31 -1.77 -6.10
N THR A 25 -0.75 -1.54 -7.29
CA THR A 25 0.59 -2.03 -7.63
C THR A 25 1.67 -1.03 -7.23
N MET A 26 2.93 -1.48 -7.22
CA MET A 26 4.07 -0.58 -7.08
C MET A 26 4.15 0.49 -8.17
N PHE A 27 3.68 0.19 -9.38
CA PHE A 27 3.60 1.19 -10.45
C PHE A 27 2.69 2.36 -10.08
N ASP A 28 1.53 2.06 -9.47
CA ASP A 28 0.55 3.07 -9.05
C ASP A 28 1.10 3.91 -7.88
N ARG A 29 1.81 3.27 -6.95
CA ARG A 29 2.50 3.95 -5.85
C ARG A 29 3.60 4.90 -6.34
N VAL A 30 4.41 4.49 -7.31
CA VAL A 30 5.45 5.33 -7.92
C VAL A 30 4.82 6.50 -8.69
N ALA A 31 3.69 6.27 -9.38
CA ALA A 31 2.96 7.34 -10.06
C ALA A 31 2.42 8.38 -9.06
N ALA A 32 1.85 7.92 -7.95
CA ALA A 32 1.38 8.77 -6.86
C ALA A 32 2.53 9.57 -6.23
N GLU A 33 3.68 8.94 -6.01
CA GLU A 33 4.86 9.60 -5.46
C GLU A 33 5.34 10.75 -6.35
N LYS A 34 5.49 10.48 -7.66
CA LYS A 34 5.85 11.50 -8.66
C LYS A 34 4.88 12.67 -8.65
N TYR A 35 3.58 12.39 -8.52
CA TYR A 35 2.56 13.42 -8.41
C TYR A 35 2.80 14.31 -7.18
N VAL A 36 2.96 13.71 -5.99
CA VAL A 36 3.18 14.46 -4.73
C VAL A 36 4.40 15.36 -4.83
N ILE A 37 5.53 14.85 -5.33
CA ILE A 37 6.77 15.61 -5.53
C ILE A 37 6.54 16.79 -6.47
N THR A 38 5.86 16.56 -7.61
CA THR A 38 5.62 17.59 -8.63
C THR A 38 4.75 18.74 -8.10
N HIS A 39 3.90 18.46 -7.13
CA HIS A 39 3.00 19.45 -6.50
C HIS A 39 3.57 20.03 -5.20
N GLY A 40 4.88 19.86 -4.97
CA GLY A 40 5.60 20.49 -3.86
C GLY A 40 5.45 19.80 -2.49
N GLY A 41 4.86 18.61 -2.44
CA GLY A 41 4.77 17.80 -1.21
C GLY A 41 6.01 16.93 -0.98
N LYS A 42 6.29 16.58 0.28
CA LYS A 42 7.31 15.59 0.64
C LYS A 42 6.69 14.21 0.80
N VAL A 43 7.25 13.24 0.07
CA VAL A 43 6.88 11.83 0.13
C VAL A 43 7.04 11.30 1.55
N GLY A 44 6.07 10.49 2.02
CA GLY A 44 6.13 9.79 3.31
C GLY A 44 5.94 10.64 4.56
N ASN A 45 6.16 11.96 4.52
CA ASN A 45 6.06 12.84 5.70
C ASN A 45 4.82 13.74 5.68
N ASP A 46 4.39 14.24 4.52
CA ASP A 46 3.41 15.32 4.50
C ASP A 46 1.96 14.84 4.39
N SER A 47 1.70 13.65 3.80
CA SER A 47 0.38 13.02 3.84
C SER A 47 0.35 11.57 3.29
N PRO A 48 0.45 10.55 4.17
CA PRO A 48 0.27 9.14 3.77
C PRO A 48 -1.11 8.87 3.16
N ILE A 49 -2.14 9.55 3.67
CA ILE A 49 -3.53 9.45 3.16
C ILE A 49 -3.59 9.93 1.71
N LEU A 50 -3.00 11.07 1.39
CA LEU A 50 -2.99 11.61 0.03
C LEU A 50 -2.24 10.68 -0.93
N GLN A 51 -1.08 10.15 -0.51
CA GLN A 51 -0.30 9.23 -1.32
C GLN A 51 -1.08 7.94 -1.63
N ASN A 52 -1.74 7.35 -0.63
CA ASN A 52 -2.61 6.18 -0.82
C ASN A 52 -3.82 6.50 -1.71
N SER A 53 -4.41 7.68 -1.56
CA SER A 53 -5.54 8.13 -2.39
C SER A 53 -5.14 8.22 -3.86
N TYR A 54 -3.99 8.83 -4.16
CA TYR A 54 -3.49 8.90 -5.54
C TYR A 54 -3.13 7.53 -6.10
N ALA A 55 -2.50 6.66 -5.31
CA ALA A 55 -2.15 5.32 -5.78
C ALA A 55 -3.41 4.53 -6.16
N THR A 56 -4.46 4.62 -5.35
CA THR A 56 -5.75 4.00 -5.61
C THR A 56 -6.43 4.59 -6.85
N TYR A 57 -6.42 5.91 -6.98
CA TYR A 57 -6.95 6.61 -8.16
C TYR A 57 -6.24 6.20 -9.46
N TYR A 58 -4.91 6.05 -9.43
CA TYR A 58 -4.15 5.56 -10.59
C TYR A 58 -4.50 4.12 -10.93
N ALA A 59 -4.66 3.24 -9.94
CA ALA A 59 -5.07 1.86 -10.16
C ALA A 59 -6.46 1.79 -10.83
N LEU A 60 -7.44 2.57 -10.34
CA LEU A 60 -8.77 2.67 -10.93
C LEU A 60 -8.76 3.15 -12.39
N ARG A 61 -7.92 4.15 -12.69
CA ARG A 61 -7.76 4.65 -14.07
C ARG A 61 -7.08 3.63 -14.98
N ARG A 62 -6.04 2.95 -14.49
CA ARG A 62 -5.34 1.89 -15.23
C ARG A 62 -6.31 0.77 -15.61
N ASP A 63 -7.15 0.37 -14.66
CA ASP A 63 -8.12 -0.71 -14.84
C ASP A 63 -9.43 -0.23 -15.51
N LYS A 64 -9.46 1.05 -15.94
CA LYS A 64 -10.58 1.70 -16.64
C LYS A 64 -11.90 1.70 -15.85
N GLN A 65 -11.84 1.57 -14.54
CA GLN A 65 -13.01 1.68 -13.66
C GLN A 65 -13.48 3.13 -13.54
N ILE A 66 -12.57 4.09 -13.70
CA ILE A 66 -12.89 5.51 -13.79
C ILE A 66 -12.21 6.13 -15.01
N THR A 67 -12.91 7.04 -15.69
CA THR A 67 -12.44 7.70 -16.91
C THR A 67 -12.94 9.13 -16.95
N GLY A 68 -12.07 10.07 -17.34
CA GLY A 68 -12.44 11.49 -17.51
C GLY A 68 -12.70 12.29 -16.22
N ILE A 69 -12.80 11.66 -15.05
CA ILE A 69 -12.97 12.33 -13.75
C ILE A 69 -11.64 12.82 -13.20
N ALA A 70 -11.53 14.07 -12.73
CA ALA A 70 -10.32 14.58 -12.08
C ALA A 70 -10.16 13.99 -10.67
N PHE A 71 -8.94 14.05 -10.12
CA PHE A 71 -8.66 13.45 -8.80
C PHE A 71 -9.54 14.06 -7.70
N ASN A 72 -9.63 15.39 -7.64
CA ASN A 72 -10.43 16.07 -6.60
C ASN A 72 -11.91 15.73 -6.70
N ASP A 73 -12.43 15.61 -7.93
CA ASP A 73 -13.83 15.26 -8.18
C ASP A 73 -14.11 13.81 -7.77
N TRP A 74 -13.18 12.89 -8.05
CA TRP A 74 -13.25 11.51 -7.58
C TRP A 74 -13.13 11.44 -6.06
N MET A 75 -12.19 12.15 -5.46
CA MET A 75 -11.97 12.14 -4.00
C MET A 75 -13.19 12.67 -3.25
N ALA A 76 -13.94 13.62 -3.82
CA ALA A 76 -15.18 14.12 -3.24
C ALA A 76 -16.29 13.06 -3.16
N THR A 77 -16.19 11.94 -3.89
CA THR A 77 -17.13 10.82 -3.79
C THR A 77 -16.64 9.71 -2.87
N VAL A 78 -15.40 9.77 -2.36
CA VAL A 78 -14.81 8.71 -1.51
C VAL A 78 -15.12 8.99 -0.04
N VAL A 79 -15.65 7.99 0.65
CA VAL A 79 -15.97 8.03 2.09
C VAL A 79 -14.97 7.21 2.90
N ILE A 80 -14.56 6.05 2.38
CA ILE A 80 -13.60 5.14 3.03
C ILE A 80 -12.49 4.82 2.05
N LEU A 81 -11.26 4.82 2.54
CA LEU A 81 -10.07 4.35 1.83
C LEU A 81 -9.19 3.58 2.80
N GLY A 82 -9.09 2.26 2.66
CA GLY A 82 -8.41 1.44 3.65
C GLY A 82 -8.06 0.03 3.17
N THR A 83 -7.50 -0.76 4.07
CA THR A 83 -7.32 -2.21 3.85
C THR A 83 -8.68 -2.87 4.04
N PRO A 84 -9.09 -3.81 3.16
CA PRO A 84 -10.32 -4.57 3.38
C PRO A 84 -10.24 -5.30 4.72
N GLU A 85 -11.33 -5.27 5.48
CA GLU A 85 -11.42 -6.06 6.71
C GLU A 85 -11.30 -7.55 6.36
N GLU A 86 -10.39 -8.25 7.04
CA GLU A 86 -10.38 -9.70 7.00
C GLU A 86 -11.51 -10.15 7.92
N ASP A 87 -12.55 -10.75 7.35
CA ASP A 87 -13.53 -11.50 8.13
C ASP A 87 -12.74 -12.59 8.87
N GLU A 88 -12.46 -12.38 10.16
CA GLU A 88 -11.90 -13.40 11.03
C GLU A 88 -12.93 -14.54 11.07
N ALA A 89 -12.72 -15.56 10.23
CA ALA A 89 -13.40 -16.82 10.37
C ALA A 89 -12.94 -17.39 11.72
N GLU A 90 -13.79 -17.25 12.74
CA GLU A 90 -13.65 -17.87 14.06
C GLU A 90 -13.27 -19.34 13.85
N ALA A 91 -11.97 -19.63 13.97
CA ALA A 91 -11.46 -20.99 13.93
C ALA A 91 -11.76 -21.58 15.30
N GLU A 92 -12.82 -22.39 15.37
CA GLU A 92 -13.16 -23.19 16.55
C GLU A 92 -11.88 -23.85 17.11
N GLU A 93 -11.59 -23.54 18.37
CA GLU A 93 -10.48 -24.13 19.13
C GLU A 93 -10.75 -25.61 19.36
N ASP A 94 -10.05 -26.49 18.63
CA ASP A 94 -9.94 -27.90 19.02
C ASP A 94 -8.66 -28.07 19.85
N GLU A 95 -8.85 -28.25 21.16
CA GLU A 95 -7.87 -28.65 22.16
C GLU A 95 -7.17 -29.99 21.79
N ASP A 96 -5.85 -30.04 21.94
CA ASP A 96 -5.08 -31.05 22.71
C ASP A 96 -3.70 -31.36 22.10
N GLY A 97 -2.64 -31.22 22.91
CA GLY A 97 -1.35 -31.87 22.62
C GLY A 97 -0.10 -31.26 23.23
N ASP A 98 0.09 -31.48 24.53
CA ASP A 98 1.37 -31.38 25.24
C ASP A 98 2.56 -32.02 24.48
N SER A 99 3.71 -31.36 24.40
CA SER A 99 5.01 -31.86 24.92
C SER A 99 6.25 -31.08 24.43
N LEU A 100 6.95 -30.50 25.41
CA LEU A 100 8.40 -30.49 25.66
C LEU A 100 9.40 -30.16 24.51
N GLY A 101 9.94 -28.94 24.60
CA GLY A 101 11.36 -28.68 24.82
C GLY A 101 12.40 -29.17 23.80
N LYS A 102 13.08 -28.22 23.15
CA LYS A 102 14.55 -28.21 23.05
C LYS A 102 15.09 -26.84 22.64
N SER A 103 15.97 -26.35 23.52
CA SER A 103 16.90 -25.25 23.37
C SER A 103 17.85 -25.43 22.18
N SER A 104 18.12 -24.34 21.45
CA SER A 104 19.38 -24.12 20.76
C SER A 104 19.71 -22.63 20.80
N ASP A 105 20.70 -22.31 21.63
CA ASP A 105 21.45 -21.05 21.67
C ASP A 105 22.22 -20.86 20.36
N SER A 106 22.23 -19.63 19.82
CA SER A 106 23.23 -19.16 18.87
C SER A 106 23.22 -17.64 18.83
N SER A 107 24.09 -17.07 19.66
CA SER A 107 24.79 -15.81 19.45
C SER A 107 25.06 -15.48 17.98
N ASN A 108 24.69 -14.28 17.54
CA ASN A 108 25.63 -13.45 16.78
C ASN A 108 25.27 -11.96 16.89
N GLY A 109 26.15 -11.19 17.51
CA GLY A 109 26.09 -9.74 17.45
C GLY A 109 26.49 -9.25 16.07
N GLN A 110 25.72 -8.33 15.49
CA GLN A 110 26.26 -7.47 14.45
C GLN A 110 25.60 -6.09 14.50
N THR A 111 26.47 -5.12 14.76
CA THR A 111 26.32 -3.68 14.77
C THR A 111 25.48 -3.13 13.62
N ALA A 112 24.52 -2.27 13.94
CA ALA A 112 23.85 -1.40 12.98
C ALA A 112 24.88 -0.46 12.34
N VAL A 113 25.27 -0.74 11.09
CA VAL A 113 25.96 0.23 10.25
C VAL A 113 24.89 1.01 9.48
N SER A 114 24.83 2.30 9.78
CA SER A 114 24.02 3.30 9.08
C SER A 114 24.45 3.31 7.60
N ALA A 115 23.65 2.72 6.72
CA ALA A 115 23.88 2.79 5.28
C ALA A 115 23.39 4.15 4.77
N GLU A 116 24.34 4.99 4.35
CA GLU A 116 24.11 6.22 3.61
C GLU A 116 23.37 5.91 2.30
N PRO A 117 22.32 6.66 1.90
CA PRO A 117 21.61 6.38 0.65
C PRO A 117 22.52 6.68 -0.55
N PRO A 118 22.47 5.88 -1.63
CA PRO A 118 23.31 6.09 -2.79
C PRO A 118 22.99 7.42 -3.49
N ALA A 119 24.04 8.20 -3.76
CA ALA A 119 23.95 9.42 -4.55
C ALA A 119 23.56 9.09 -6.01
N TYR A 120 22.36 9.50 -6.43
CA TYR A 120 21.98 9.45 -7.84
C TYR A 120 22.60 10.64 -8.59
N SER A 121 23.62 10.37 -9.41
CA SER A 121 24.11 11.32 -10.40
C SER A 121 23.09 11.46 -11.53
N VAL A 122 22.50 12.64 -11.66
CA VAL A 122 21.73 13.05 -12.84
C VAL A 122 22.70 13.43 -13.98
N PRO A 123 22.61 12.83 -15.18
CA PRO A 123 23.39 13.29 -16.32
C PRO A 123 22.90 14.67 -16.78
N ALA A 124 23.85 15.58 -17.00
CA ALA A 124 23.58 16.90 -17.57
C ALA A 124 23.04 16.74 -18.99
N LEU A 125 21.91 17.39 -19.26
CA LEU A 125 21.33 17.48 -20.60
C LEU A 125 22.25 18.37 -21.46
N ALA A 126 22.84 17.78 -22.51
CA ALA A 126 23.61 18.50 -23.53
C ALA A 126 22.70 18.97 -24.66
#